data_AF-A0AAQ0QKY3-F1
#
_entry.id   AF-A0AAQ0QKY3-F1
#
_cell.length_a   1.000
_cell.length_b   1.000
_cell.length_c   1.000
_cell.angle_alpha   90.00
_cell.angle_beta   90.00
_cell.angle_gamma   90.00
#
_symmetry.space_group_name_H-M   'P 1'
#
loop_
_entity.id
_entity.type
_entity.pdbx_description
1 polymer ?
#
loop_
_entity_poly.entity_id
_entity_poly.type
_entity_poly.pdbx_seq_one_letter_code
_entity_poly.pdbx_strand_id
1 'polypeptide(L)'
;MLIDCSYFVDGPRHIQNASLGKMPNPNAEEVNEAIKAYIRQYQRPFLKGVVGTHIAGAIISYLKLIDKDEQEKRDADLDMVIEQLREPFANYVFYRILRDGNSQATMTGLVRLKCANDYVAPIRRQVSIWNDMADMVADFSAWCKTSDCNVPGIVTNSNFLSKINALNL
;
A
#
# COMPACT_ATOMS: atom_id res chain seq x y z
N MET A 1 0.92 -0.32 12.24
CA MET A 1 1.06 0.24 10.87
C MET A 1 -0.11 -0.25 10.03
N LEU A 2 -0.45 0.37 8.90
CA LEU A 2 -1.63 -0.06 8.10
C LEU A 2 -1.42 -1.44 7.45
N ILE A 3 -0.21 -1.70 6.96
CA ILE A 3 0.27 -2.99 6.43
C ILE A 3 1.71 -3.23 6.90
N ASP A 4 2.22 -4.43 6.66
CA ASP A 4 3.61 -4.83 6.91
C ASP A 4 4.25 -5.53 5.69
N CYS A 5 5.46 -6.07 5.85
CA CYS A 5 6.20 -6.72 4.76
C CYS A 5 5.51 -7.97 4.20
N SER A 6 4.59 -8.61 4.91
CA SER A 6 3.90 -9.83 4.46
C SER A 6 3.14 -9.63 3.16
N TYR A 7 2.70 -8.41 2.84
CA TYR A 7 2.02 -8.07 1.59
C TYR A 7 2.90 -8.14 0.34
N PHE A 8 4.21 -8.36 0.53
CA PHE A 8 5.23 -8.33 -0.53
C PHE A 8 6.07 -9.61 -0.60
N VAL A 9 5.79 -10.63 0.21
CA VAL A 9 6.57 -11.88 0.21
C VAL A 9 6.11 -12.90 -0.83
N ASP A 10 4.89 -12.74 -1.38
CA ASP A 10 4.31 -13.64 -2.36
C ASP A 10 3.25 -12.92 -3.22
N GLY A 11 2.76 -13.60 -4.25
CA GLY A 11 1.70 -13.15 -5.13
C GLY A 11 2.13 -12.03 -6.08
N PRO A 12 1.17 -11.23 -6.58
CA PRO A 12 1.44 -10.23 -7.62
C PRO A 12 2.38 -9.10 -7.16
N ARG A 13 2.49 -8.84 -5.85
CA ARG A 13 3.35 -7.82 -5.27
C ARG A 13 4.68 -8.39 -4.74
N HIS A 14 5.02 -9.64 -5.09
CA HIS A 14 6.25 -10.27 -4.63
C HIS A 14 7.48 -9.41 -4.94
N ILE A 15 8.27 -9.12 -3.91
CA ILE A 15 9.57 -8.45 -3.99
C ILE A 15 10.65 -9.46 -3.69
N GLN A 16 11.64 -9.58 -4.58
CA GLN A 16 12.76 -10.50 -4.40
C GLN A 16 13.46 -10.21 -3.07
N ASN A 17 13.73 -11.28 -2.32
CA ASN A 17 14.36 -11.28 -1.00
C ASN A 17 13.50 -10.73 0.16
N ALA A 18 12.28 -10.23 -0.08
CA ALA A 18 11.34 -9.99 1.00
C ALA A 18 10.99 -11.31 1.71
N SER A 19 10.97 -11.31 3.04
CA SER A 19 10.84 -12.54 3.82
C SER A 19 10.25 -12.28 5.20
N LEU A 20 9.58 -13.27 5.77
CA LEU A 20 9.15 -13.27 7.18
C LEU A 20 10.21 -13.89 8.12
N GLY A 21 11.47 -14.05 7.66
CA GLY A 21 12.57 -14.54 8.46
C GLY A 21 12.60 -16.06 8.68
N LYS A 22 11.79 -16.84 7.95
CA LYS A 22 11.67 -18.29 8.14
C LYS A 22 12.83 -19.11 7.54
N MET A 23 13.60 -18.54 6.61
CA MET A 23 14.78 -19.18 6.00
C MET A 23 15.90 -18.15 5.76
N PRO A 24 17.18 -18.57 5.83
CA PRO A 24 18.30 -17.68 5.55
C PRO A 24 18.22 -17.19 4.11
N ASN A 25 18.03 -15.88 3.95
CA ASN A 25 17.88 -15.22 2.66
C ASN A 25 18.81 -14.00 2.63
N PRO A 26 19.78 -13.95 1.70
CA PRO A 26 20.72 -12.83 1.59
C PRO A 26 19.99 -11.48 1.51
N ASN A 27 20.41 -10.53 2.34
CA ASN A 27 19.91 -9.15 2.39
C ASN A 27 18.41 -9.00 2.74
N ALA A 28 17.75 -10.05 3.25
CA ALA A 28 16.32 -9.97 3.58
C ALA A 28 15.98 -8.89 4.61
N GLU A 29 16.88 -8.65 5.58
CA GLU A 29 16.71 -7.58 6.56
C GLU A 29 16.72 -6.19 5.91
N GLU A 30 17.70 -5.91 5.04
CA GLU A 30 17.80 -4.65 4.30
C GLU A 30 16.58 -4.42 3.41
N VAL A 31 16.12 -5.47 2.71
CA VAL A 31 14.92 -5.38 1.86
C VAL A 31 13.66 -5.13 2.67
N ASN A 32 13.49 -5.82 3.79
CA ASN A 32 12.36 -5.61 4.67
C ASN A 32 12.36 -4.20 5.29
N GLU A 33 13.52 -3.70 5.73
CA GLU A 33 13.63 -2.32 6.25
C GLU A 33 13.36 -1.28 5.16
N ALA A 34 13.81 -1.51 3.92
CA ALA A 34 13.45 -0.66 2.79
C ALA A 34 11.93 -0.64 2.56
N ILE A 35 11.28 -1.81 2.52
CA ILE A 35 9.81 -1.90 2.37
C ILE A 35 9.11 -1.15 3.52
N LYS A 36 9.53 -1.36 4.77
CA LYS A 36 8.98 -0.63 5.93
C LYS A 36 9.17 0.88 5.80
N ALA A 37 10.30 1.35 5.27
CA ALA A 37 10.53 2.77 5.02
C ALA A 37 9.53 3.33 4.00
N TYR A 38 9.27 2.63 2.89
CA TYR A 38 8.24 3.01 1.93
C TYR A 38 6.85 3.04 2.58
N ILE A 39 6.47 2.02 3.34
CA ILE A 39 5.18 1.99 4.04
C ILE A 39 5.05 3.21 4.96
N ARG A 40 6.06 3.48 5.81
CA ARG A 40 6.06 4.63 6.73
C ARG A 40 5.96 5.96 5.99
N GLN A 41 6.70 6.13 4.90
CA GLN A 41 6.73 7.36 4.09
C GLN A 41 5.37 7.63 3.43
N TYR A 42 4.75 6.59 2.88
CA TYR A 42 3.59 6.74 1.99
C TYR A 42 2.24 6.52 2.69
N GLN A 43 2.20 6.02 3.92
CA GLN A 43 0.94 5.81 4.67
C GLN A 43 0.17 7.10 4.88
N ARG A 44 0.82 8.15 5.39
CA ARG A 44 0.11 9.42 5.68
C ARG A 44 -0.40 10.11 4.41
N PRO A 45 0.40 10.25 3.32
CA PRO A 45 -0.10 10.80 2.06
C PRO A 45 -1.26 9.99 1.48
N PHE A 46 -1.19 8.66 1.52
CA PHE A 46 -2.26 7.78 1.03
C PHE A 46 -3.55 8.00 1.81
N LEU A 47 -3.50 7.89 3.15
CA LEU A 47 -4.68 8.07 4.00
C LEU A 47 -5.29 9.46 3.82
N LYS A 48 -4.49 10.52 3.77
CA LYS A 48 -5.00 11.87 3.50
C LYS A 48 -5.71 11.97 2.15
N GLY A 49 -5.21 11.27 1.15
CA GLY A 49 -5.80 11.25 -0.19
C GLY A 49 -7.09 10.44 -0.27
N VAL A 50 -7.19 9.32 0.46
CA VAL A 50 -8.31 8.39 0.34
C VAL A 50 -9.46 8.71 1.30
N VAL A 51 -9.15 9.07 2.54
CA VAL A 51 -10.16 9.34 3.59
C VAL A 51 -10.26 10.80 4.03
N GLY A 52 -9.38 11.66 3.54
CA GLY A 52 -9.31 13.07 3.94
C GLY A 52 -8.48 13.30 5.21
N THR A 53 -8.12 14.56 5.46
CA THR A 53 -7.11 14.91 6.48
C THR A 53 -7.51 14.56 7.91
N HIS A 54 -8.78 14.77 8.27
CA HIS A 54 -9.27 14.53 9.63
C HIS A 54 -9.28 13.03 9.96
N ILE A 55 -9.95 12.22 9.14
CA ILE A 55 -10.05 10.77 9.33
C ILE A 55 -8.67 10.11 9.22
N ALA A 56 -7.80 10.56 8.31
CA ALA A 56 -6.42 10.09 8.25
C ALA A 56 -5.67 10.31 9.57
N GLY A 57 -5.89 11.45 10.23
CA GLY A 57 -5.31 11.72 11.55
C GLY A 57 -5.83 10.77 12.62
N ALA A 58 -7.14 10.50 12.65
CA ALA A 58 -7.76 9.57 13.56
C ALA A 58 -7.23 8.14 13.37
N ILE A 59 -7.19 7.64 12.14
CA ILE A 59 -6.65 6.31 11.80
C ILE A 59 -5.18 6.20 12.22
N ILE A 60 -4.34 7.20 11.91
CA ILE A 60 -2.92 7.14 12.28
C ILE A 60 -2.74 7.10 13.80
N SER A 61 -3.52 7.87 14.55
CA SER A 61 -3.47 7.87 16.01
C SER A 61 -3.94 6.52 16.56
N TYR A 62 -5.06 5.99 16.04
CA TYR A 62 -5.59 4.69 16.43
C TYR A 62 -4.59 3.55 16.16
N LEU A 63 -4.01 3.48 14.95
CA LEU A 63 -2.98 2.51 14.60
C LEU A 63 -1.77 2.56 15.55
N LYS A 64 -1.36 3.75 16.00
CA LYS A 64 -0.26 3.91 16.96
C LYS A 64 -0.61 3.43 18.37
N LEU A 65 -1.87 3.50 18.77
CA LEU A 65 -2.31 3.03 20.08
C LEU A 65 -2.34 1.50 20.10
N ILE A 66 -2.97 0.87 19.10
CA ILE A 66 -3.03 -0.59 18.99
C ILE A 66 -1.65 -1.23 18.73
N ASP A 67 -0.72 -0.53 18.10
CA ASP A 67 0.66 -0.99 17.92
C ASP A 67 1.45 -0.97 19.24
N LYS A 68 1.04 -0.14 20.21
CA LYS A 68 1.72 0.00 21.51
C LYS A 68 1.15 -0.94 22.56
N ASP A 69 -0.15 -1.17 22.52
CA ASP A 69 -0.86 -2.01 23.48
C ASP A 69 -1.90 -2.86 22.77
N GLU A 70 -1.72 -4.18 22.79
CA GLU A 70 -2.65 -5.14 22.20
C GLU A 70 -4.00 -5.19 22.93
N GLN A 71 -4.06 -4.72 24.18
CA GLN A 71 -5.28 -4.65 25.00
C GLN A 71 -6.07 -3.35 24.80
N GLU A 72 -5.58 -2.43 23.96
CA GLU A 72 -6.27 -1.18 23.65
C GLU A 72 -7.67 -1.46 23.08
N LYS A 73 -8.63 -0.63 23.47
CA LYS A 73 -10.02 -0.80 23.03
C LYS A 73 -10.10 -0.63 21.51
N ARG A 74 -10.52 -1.71 20.83
CA ARG A 74 -10.77 -1.71 19.39
C ARG A 74 -11.96 -0.84 19.03
N ASP A 75 -11.80 -0.06 17.98
CA ASP A 75 -12.88 0.71 17.35
C ASP A 75 -13.30 -0.06 16.09
N ALA A 76 -14.45 -0.73 16.16
CA ALA A 76 -14.93 -1.61 15.10
C ALA A 76 -15.18 -0.86 13.79
N ASP A 77 -15.64 0.39 13.85
CA ASP A 77 -15.92 1.20 12.66
C ASP A 77 -14.61 1.61 11.97
N LEU A 78 -13.60 2.01 12.75
CA LEU A 78 -12.26 2.28 12.21
C LEU A 78 -11.56 1.03 11.71
N ASP A 79 -11.70 -0.12 12.40
CA ASP A 79 -11.15 -1.39 11.98
C ASP A 79 -11.71 -1.80 10.60
N MET A 80 -13.01 -1.65 10.38
CA MET A 80 -13.63 -1.92 9.07
C MET A 80 -13.05 -1.04 7.95
N VAL A 81 -12.88 0.27 8.21
CA VAL A 81 -12.24 1.19 7.26
C VAL A 81 -10.79 0.78 7.01
N ILE A 82 -10.05 0.41 8.05
CA ILE A 82 -8.66 -0.04 7.95
C ILE A 82 -8.54 -1.29 7.08
N GLU A 83 -9.39 -2.30 7.27
CA GLU A 83 -9.38 -3.53 6.49
C GLU A 83 -9.60 -3.25 5.00
N GLN A 84 -10.56 -2.40 4.64
CA GLN A 84 -10.82 -2.00 3.25
C GLN A 84 -9.62 -1.28 2.60
N LEU A 85 -8.78 -0.61 3.41
CA LEU A 85 -7.67 0.19 2.91
C LEU A 85 -6.34 -0.56 2.79
N ARG A 86 -6.21 -1.78 3.35
CA ARG A 86 -4.92 -2.50 3.36
C ARG A 86 -4.45 -2.86 1.95
N GLU A 87 -5.31 -3.48 1.16
CA GLU A 87 -5.03 -3.90 -0.22
C GLU A 87 -4.71 -2.73 -1.17
N PRO A 88 -5.55 -1.66 -1.26
CA PRO A 88 -5.21 -0.52 -2.11
C PRO A 88 -3.95 0.20 -1.62
N PHE A 89 -3.69 0.22 -0.31
CA PHE A 89 -2.45 0.78 0.21
C PHE A 89 -1.22 -0.05 -0.16
N ALA A 90 -1.31 -1.38 -0.13
CA ALA A 90 -0.24 -2.27 -0.58
C ALA A 90 0.07 -2.06 -2.07
N ASN A 91 -0.96 -1.91 -2.92
CA ASN A 91 -0.77 -1.54 -4.33
C ASN A 91 -0.12 -0.15 -4.49
N TYR A 92 -0.54 0.84 -3.70
CA TYR A 92 0.06 2.17 -3.73
C TYR A 92 1.55 2.17 -3.35
N VAL A 93 1.91 1.45 -2.28
CA VAL A 93 3.31 1.27 -1.87
C VAL A 93 4.11 0.55 -2.95
N PHE A 94 3.55 -0.54 -3.51
CA PHE A 94 4.22 -1.28 -4.58
C PHE A 94 4.45 -0.41 -5.81
N TYR A 95 3.45 0.38 -6.24
CA TYR A 95 3.59 1.35 -7.32
C TYR A 95 4.73 2.34 -7.07
N ARG A 96 4.88 2.86 -5.85
CA ARG A 96 5.97 3.77 -5.49
C ARG A 96 7.34 3.10 -5.61
N ILE A 97 7.48 1.87 -5.11
CA ILE A 97 8.71 1.08 -5.23
C ILE A 97 9.06 0.86 -6.71
N LEU A 98 8.09 0.47 -7.54
CA LEU A 98 8.29 0.28 -8.98
C LEU A 98 8.72 1.58 -9.69
N ARG A 99 8.10 2.70 -9.32
CA ARG A 99 8.37 4.02 -9.92
C ARG A 99 9.78 4.50 -9.61
N ASP A 100 10.19 4.40 -8.35
CA ASP A 100 11.50 4.86 -7.91
C ASP A 100 12.60 3.91 -8.41
N GLY A 101 12.33 2.59 -8.45
CA GLY A 101 13.24 1.58 -9.02
C GLY A 101 13.51 1.77 -10.52
N ASN A 102 12.53 2.23 -11.30
CA ASN A 102 12.72 2.55 -12.73
C ASN A 102 13.48 3.85 -12.99
N SER A 103 13.72 4.67 -11.95
CA SER A 103 14.39 5.97 -12.07
C SER A 103 15.86 5.93 -11.61
N GLN A 104 16.33 4.84 -10.98
CA GLN A 104 17.70 4.72 -10.49
C GLN A 104 18.61 3.97 -11.47
N ALA A 105 19.59 4.68 -12.04
CA ALA A 105 20.74 4.07 -12.70
C ALA A 105 21.60 3.34 -11.64
N THR A 106 21.73 2.03 -11.77
CA THR A 106 22.36 1.16 -10.76
C THR A 106 23.86 1.39 -10.60
N MET A 107 24.31 1.63 -9.36
CA MET A 107 25.72 1.46 -8.99
C MET A 107 25.98 0.82 -7.62
N THR A 108 24.98 0.66 -6.75
CA THR A 108 25.13 -0.05 -5.46
C THR A 108 23.75 -0.40 -4.86
N GLY A 109 23.29 -1.65 -5.04
CA GLY A 109 22.51 -2.32 -4.00
C GLY A 109 21.01 -2.06 -3.82
N LEU A 110 20.22 -1.76 -4.87
CA LEU A 110 18.76 -1.86 -4.79
C LEU A 110 18.19 -2.99 -5.66
N VAL A 111 17.17 -3.63 -5.10
CA VAL A 111 16.60 -4.95 -5.39
C VAL A 111 16.20 -5.11 -6.86
N ARG A 112 16.77 -6.11 -7.54
CA ARG A 112 16.16 -6.65 -8.77
C ARG A 112 14.78 -7.18 -8.38
N LEU A 113 13.73 -6.51 -8.84
CA LEU A 113 12.39 -7.08 -8.80
C LEU A 113 12.33 -8.22 -9.82
N LYS A 114 12.71 -9.43 -9.41
CA LYS A 114 12.29 -10.63 -10.12
C LYS A 114 10.81 -10.85 -9.78
N CYS A 115 9.92 -10.11 -10.46
CA CYS A 115 8.56 -10.59 -10.63
C CYS A 115 8.66 -11.95 -11.34
N ALA A 116 7.96 -12.96 -10.85
CA ALA A 116 8.04 -14.33 -11.34
C ALA A 116 7.99 -14.38 -12.88
N ASN A 117 9.11 -14.74 -13.50
CA ASN A 117 9.36 -15.18 -14.89
C ASN A 117 8.65 -14.57 -16.11
N ASP A 118 7.79 -13.57 -15.98
CA ASP A 118 7.19 -12.88 -17.11
C ASP A 118 7.84 -11.51 -17.29
N TYR A 119 8.44 -11.33 -18.47
CA TYR A 119 9.07 -10.11 -18.98
C TYR A 119 8.03 -8.97 -19.17
N VAL A 120 7.27 -8.62 -18.14
CA VAL A 120 6.36 -7.48 -18.17
C VAL A 120 7.21 -6.22 -18.12
N ALA A 121 7.13 -5.41 -19.17
CA ALA A 121 7.82 -4.13 -19.22
C ALA A 121 7.53 -3.32 -17.94
N PRO A 122 8.55 -2.77 -17.24
CA PRO A 122 8.37 -2.16 -15.93
C PRO A 122 7.28 -1.07 -15.86
N ILE A 123 7.03 -0.37 -16.97
CA ILE A 123 5.95 0.63 -17.10
C ILE A 123 4.57 -0.02 -17.11
N ARG A 124 4.37 -1.13 -17.84
CA ARG A 124 3.07 -1.83 -17.89
C ARG A 124 2.65 -2.33 -16.52
N ARG A 125 3.62 -2.82 -15.73
CA ARG A 125 3.33 -3.27 -14.36
C ARG A 125 2.95 -2.11 -13.44
N GLN A 126 3.62 -0.97 -13.54
CA GLN A 126 3.24 0.24 -12.80
C GLN A 126 1.81 0.69 -13.13
N VAL A 127 1.47 0.72 -14.41
CA VAL A 127 0.13 1.12 -14.88
C VAL A 127 -0.94 0.19 -14.33
N SER A 128 -0.74 -1.14 -14.46
CA SER A 128 -1.67 -2.15 -13.93
C SER A 128 -1.91 -1.96 -12.44
N ILE A 129 -0.83 -1.90 -11.63
CA ILE A 129 -0.94 -1.81 -10.17
C ILE A 129 -1.61 -0.49 -9.72
N TRP A 130 -1.32 0.62 -10.41
CA TRP A 130 -2.01 1.87 -10.12
C TRP A 130 -3.51 1.79 -10.44
N ASN A 131 -3.86 1.21 -11.59
CA ASN A 131 -5.25 1.11 -12.01
C ASN A 131 -6.05 0.16 -11.10
N ASP A 132 -5.45 -0.95 -10.68
CA ASP A 132 -6.03 -1.87 -9.69
C ASP A 132 -6.27 -1.15 -8.35
N MET A 133 -5.31 -0.33 -7.90
CA MET A 133 -5.48 0.52 -6.71
C MET A 133 -6.61 1.53 -6.87
N ALA A 134 -6.69 2.19 -8.02
CA ALA A 134 -7.74 3.19 -8.27
C ALA A 134 -9.14 2.55 -8.30
N ASP A 135 -9.27 1.34 -8.86
CA ASP A 135 -10.52 0.56 -8.82
C ASP A 135 -10.91 0.21 -7.37
N MET A 136 -9.96 -0.32 -6.58
CA MET A 136 -10.21 -0.61 -5.16
C MET A 136 -10.60 0.63 -4.35
N VAL A 137 -9.97 1.78 -4.61
CA VAL A 137 -10.32 3.05 -3.95
C VAL A 137 -11.68 3.58 -4.42
N ALA A 138 -12.06 3.35 -5.67
CA ALA A 138 -13.39 3.68 -6.18
C ALA A 138 -14.48 2.84 -5.51
N ASP A 139 -14.25 1.53 -5.37
CA ASP A 139 -15.15 0.62 -4.65
C ASP A 139 -15.28 1.02 -3.17
N PHE A 140 -14.16 1.33 -2.51
CA PHE A 140 -14.15 1.88 -1.16
C PHE A 140 -14.96 3.18 -1.05
N SER A 141 -14.76 4.12 -1.99
CA SER A 141 -15.47 5.40 -2.00
C SER A 141 -16.98 5.23 -2.22
N ALA A 142 -17.39 4.22 -2.99
CA ALA A 142 -18.79 3.84 -3.15
C ALA A 142 -19.35 3.22 -1.87
N TRP A 143 -18.60 2.30 -1.24
CA TRP A 143 -18.96 1.69 0.04
C TRP A 143 -19.13 2.72 1.16
N CYS A 144 -18.28 3.75 1.23
CA CYS A 144 -18.42 4.82 2.23
C CYS A 144 -19.73 5.63 2.14
N LYS A 145 -20.48 5.49 1.03
CA LYS A 145 -21.79 6.14 0.85
C LYS A 145 -22.96 5.23 1.22
N THR A 146 -22.71 3.96 1.52
CA THR A 146 -23.75 3.02 1.98
C THR A 146 -23.98 3.17 3.48
N SER A 147 -25.05 2.55 3.99
CA SER A 147 -25.31 2.46 5.43
C SER A 147 -24.31 1.60 6.19
N ASP A 148 -23.42 0.88 5.49
CA ASP A 148 -22.48 -0.05 6.11
C ASP A 148 -21.20 0.66 6.59
N CYS A 149 -20.98 1.92 6.19
CA CYS A 149 -19.88 2.74 6.65
C CYS A 149 -20.36 3.76 7.71
N ASN A 150 -20.03 3.49 8.97
CA ASN A 150 -20.43 4.34 10.09
C ASN A 150 -19.47 5.51 10.36
N VAL A 151 -18.43 5.68 9.54
CA VAL A 151 -17.42 6.73 9.71
C VAL A 151 -17.76 7.94 8.83
N PRO A 152 -18.34 9.02 9.38
CA PRO A 152 -18.73 10.17 8.58
C PRO A 152 -17.54 11.02 8.15
N GLY A 153 -17.72 11.80 7.09
CA GLY A 153 -16.74 12.82 6.67
C GLY A 153 -15.54 12.29 5.88
N ILE A 154 -15.62 11.04 5.38
CA ILE A 154 -14.66 10.49 4.43
C ILE A 154 -14.81 11.21 3.09
N VAL A 155 -13.71 11.80 2.61
CA VAL A 155 -13.66 12.47 1.30
C VAL A 155 -12.44 11.97 0.53
N THR A 156 -12.69 11.27 -0.56
CA THR A 156 -11.66 10.71 -1.44
C THR A 156 -11.25 11.73 -2.50
N ASN A 157 -9.95 11.96 -2.63
CA ASN A 157 -9.37 12.82 -3.66
C ASN A 157 -9.46 12.13 -5.04
N SER A 158 -9.92 12.87 -6.05
CA SER A 158 -10.08 12.38 -7.43
C SER A 158 -8.81 11.80 -8.05
N ASN A 159 -7.63 12.22 -7.60
CA ASN A 159 -6.36 11.68 -8.06
C ASN A 159 -6.22 10.18 -7.75
N PHE A 160 -6.76 9.71 -6.61
CA PHE A 160 -6.73 8.29 -6.25
C PHE A 160 -7.84 7.47 -6.94
N LEU A 161 -8.75 8.14 -7.65
CA LEU A 161 -9.80 7.51 -8.47
C LEU A 161 -9.43 7.50 -9.97
N SER A 162 -8.36 8.20 -10.34
CA SER A 162 -7.99 8.40 -11.74
C SER A 162 -7.03 7.32 -12.19
N LYS A 163 -7.42 6.51 -13.17
CA LYS A 163 -6.54 5.55 -13.83
C LYS A 163 -5.44 6.28 -14.62
N ILE A 164 -4.25 5.68 -14.69
CA ILE A 164 -3.17 6.14 -15.56
C ILE A 164 -3.11 5.27 -16.82
N ASN A 165 -2.71 5.86 -17.94
CA ASN A 165 -2.56 5.19 -19.23
C ASN A 165 -3.72 4.24 -19.56
N ALA A 166 -4.97 4.72 -19.40
CA ALA A 166 -6.19 3.91 -19.56
C ALA A 166 -6.33 3.22 -20.93
N LEU A 167 -5.56 3.68 -21.94
CA LEU A 167 -5.51 3.11 -23.29
C LEU A 167 -4.44 2.01 -23.47
N ASN A 168 -3.62 1.71 -22.45
CA ASN A 168 -2.48 0.77 -22.54
C ASN A 168 -1.53 1.03 -23.74
N LEU A 169 -1.42 2.29 -24.16
CA LEU A 169 -0.53 2.75 -25.25
C LEU A 169 0.90 2.95 -24.74
#